data_AF-A0A0C1R0C1-F1
#
_entry.id   AF-A0A0C1R0C1-F1
#
_cell.length_a   1.000
_cell.length_b   1.000
_cell.length_c   1.000
_cell.angle_alpha   90.00
_cell.angle_beta   90.00
_cell.angle_gamma   90.00
#
_symmetry.space_group_name_H-M   'P 1'
#
loop_
_entity.id
_entity.type
_entity.pdbx_description
1 polymer ?
#
loop_
_entity_poly.entity_id
_entity_poly.type
_entity_poly.pdbx_seq_one_letter_code
_entity_poly.pdbx_strand_id
1 'polypeptide(L)'
;MGIPEDIHQFEQGLNELIIKYEQYFLGIEKREPLRLRETVDRLARKHSAVKIVNTMLNFKYTSLVSRYASYRQYWDRILRLMEEGRYSRDRFRMAIHERSAPKARQHEPPPPGNEAEDLYHQFVEARRSCNLPAETISRDQVAAAIERQKPVIKAKYGTDQVEFRVVVENGVPKIKARPRR
;
A
#
# COMPACT_ATOMS: atom_id res chain seq x y z
N MET A 1 6.86 -14.79 34.61
CA MET A 1 6.77 -15.15 33.19
C MET A 1 7.78 -16.26 32.90
N GLY A 2 7.41 -17.25 32.08
CA GLY A 2 8.32 -18.35 31.74
C GLY A 2 9.37 -17.90 30.74
N ILE A 3 10.51 -18.61 30.70
CA ILE A 3 11.57 -18.44 29.70
C ILE A 3 11.04 -18.38 28.25
N PRO A 4 10.12 -19.27 27.79
CA PRO A 4 9.64 -19.22 26.41
C PRO A 4 8.82 -17.95 26.10
N GLU A 5 8.03 -17.47 27.06
CA GLU A 5 7.23 -16.25 26.91
C GLU A 5 8.13 -15.01 26.84
N ASP A 6 9.15 -14.95 27.70
CA ASP A 6 10.13 -13.86 27.67
C ASP A 6 10.90 -13.81 26.34
N ILE A 7 11.24 -14.97 25.76
CA ILE A 7 11.90 -15.05 24.44
C ILE A 7 10.97 -14.55 23.33
N HIS A 8 9.69 -14.92 23.39
CA HIS A 8 8.69 -14.46 22.41
C HIS A 8 8.50 -12.93 22.47
N GLN A 9 8.39 -12.38 23.68
CA GLN A 9 8.30 -10.92 23.88
C GLN A 9 9.56 -10.20 23.41
N PHE A 10 10.74 -10.80 23.60
CA PHE A 10 11.99 -10.25 23.08
C PHE A 10 12.00 -10.20 21.56
N GLU A 11 11.54 -11.26 20.89
CA GLU A 11 11.43 -11.31 19.43
C GLU A 11 10.43 -10.27 18.89
N GLN A 12 9.25 -10.17 19.48
CA GLN A 12 8.25 -9.17 19.08
C GLN A 12 8.75 -7.74 19.29
N GLY A 13 9.32 -7.45 20.46
CA GLY A 13 9.88 -6.14 20.77
C GLY A 13 11.05 -5.78 19.87
N LEU A 14 11.89 -6.75 19.48
CA LEU A 14 12.97 -6.53 18.52
C LEU A 14 12.44 -6.16 17.14
N ASN A 15 11.42 -6.87 16.64
CA ASN A 15 10.82 -6.58 15.32
C ASN A 15 10.14 -5.20 15.31
N GLU A 16 9.41 -4.86 16.37
CA GLU A 16 8.80 -3.53 16.52
C GLU A 16 9.87 -2.43 16.55
N LEU A 17 10.98 -2.67 17.26
CA LEU A 17 12.09 -1.73 17.34
C LEU A 17 12.74 -1.49 15.97
N ILE A 18 12.94 -2.54 15.17
CA ILE A 18 13.45 -2.44 13.81
C ILE A 18 12.53 -1.55 12.96
N ILE A 19 11.22 -1.82 12.96
CA ILE A 19 10.25 -1.06 12.17
C ILE A 19 10.25 0.42 12.59
N LYS A 20 10.30 0.70 13.89
CA LYS A 20 10.33 2.08 14.41
C LYS A 20 11.61 2.82 14.03
N TYR A 21 12.77 2.16 14.08
CA TYR A 21 14.02 2.76 13.60
C TYR A 21 13.98 3.01 12.08
N GLU A 22 13.45 2.08 11.30
CA GLU A 22 13.27 2.28 9.86
C GLU A 22 12.36 3.48 9.58
N GLN A 23 11.22 3.61 10.27
CA GLN A 23 10.33 4.77 10.15
C GLN A 23 11.03 6.09 10.54
N TYR A 24 11.88 6.07 11.55
CA TYR A 24 12.69 7.22 11.97
C TYR A 24 13.74 7.63 10.91
N PHE A 25 14.39 6.63 10.31
CA PHE A 25 15.34 6.83 9.21
C PHE A 25 14.65 7.37 7.95
N LEU A 26 13.47 6.84 7.63
CA LEU A 26 12.60 7.32 6.56
C LEU A 26 12.06 8.74 6.83
N GLY A 27 12.20 9.27 8.05
CA GLY A 27 11.77 10.62 8.42
C GLY A 27 10.26 10.74 8.66
N ILE A 28 9.54 9.61 8.78
CA ILE A 28 8.12 9.56 9.18
C ILE A 28 8.01 9.85 10.67
N GLU A 29 8.88 9.23 11.48
CA GLU A 29 8.95 9.43 12.92
C GLU A 29 10.04 10.46 13.24
N LYS A 30 9.72 11.48 14.05
CA LYS A 30 10.63 12.61 14.32
C LYS A 30 11.59 12.35 15.49
N ARG A 31 11.35 11.29 16.28
CA ARG A 31 12.09 10.98 17.50
C ARG A 31 12.56 9.53 17.52
N GLU A 32 13.77 9.31 18.04
CA GLU A 32 14.31 7.97 18.24
C GLU A 32 13.47 7.18 19.27
N PRO A 33 13.13 5.90 19.01
CA PRO A 33 12.37 5.05 19.91
C PRO A 33 13.22 4.56 21.11
N LEU A 34 13.74 5.49 21.90
CA LEU A 34 14.63 5.22 23.04
C LEU A 34 13.98 4.32 24.10
N ARG A 35 12.69 4.53 24.39
CA ARG A 35 11.94 3.72 25.38
C ARG A 35 11.84 2.25 24.97
N LEU A 36 11.63 2.01 23.67
CA LEU A 36 11.53 0.65 23.15
C LEU A 36 12.91 -0.01 23.10
N ARG A 37 13.95 0.75 22.73
CA ARG A 37 15.35 0.29 22.80
C ARG A 37 15.74 -0.15 24.21
N GLU A 38 15.40 0.63 25.23
CA GLU A 38 15.71 0.28 26.63
C GLU A 38 14.98 -0.99 27.09
N THR A 39 13.71 -1.14 26.69
CA THR A 39 12.92 -2.35 26.99
C THR A 39 13.55 -3.60 26.38
N VAL A 40 13.92 -3.54 25.10
CA VAL A 40 14.57 -4.64 24.38
C VAL A 40 15.96 -4.95 24.96
N ASP A 41 16.73 -3.93 25.34
CA ASP A 41 18.04 -4.08 25.98
C ASP A 41 17.94 -4.73 27.38
N ARG A 42 16.87 -4.43 28.12
CA ARG A 42 16.54 -5.09 29.38
C ARG A 42 16.21 -6.57 29.18
N LEU A 43 15.41 -6.89 28.17
CA LEU A 43 15.07 -8.28 27.81
C LEU A 43 16.31 -9.06 27.35
N ALA A 44 17.19 -8.43 26.57
CA ALA A 44 18.46 -9.01 26.13
C ALA A 44 19.45 -9.27 27.27
N ARG A 45 19.39 -8.50 28.37
CA ARG A 45 20.23 -8.76 29.55
C ARG A 45 19.63 -9.78 30.52
N LYS A 46 18.30 -9.87 30.59
CA LYS A 46 17.56 -10.68 31.58
C LYS A 46 18.00 -12.15 31.59
N HIS A 47 18.17 -12.75 30.42
CA HIS A 47 18.56 -14.15 30.28
C HIS A 47 20.05 -14.34 29.90
N SER A 48 20.86 -13.27 29.96
CA SER A 48 22.29 -13.36 29.64
C SER A 48 23.10 -14.02 30.76
N ALA A 49 22.66 -13.88 32.00
CA ALA A 49 23.34 -14.45 33.16
C ALA A 49 22.85 -15.87 33.49
N VAL A 50 21.64 -16.23 33.08
CA VAL A 50 21.01 -17.52 33.38
C VAL A 50 21.21 -18.46 32.19
N LYS A 51 21.88 -19.59 32.41
CA LYS A 51 21.99 -20.62 31.37
C LYS A 51 20.62 -21.27 31.14
N ILE A 52 20.10 -21.13 29.92
CA ILE A 52 18.86 -21.79 29.49
C ILE A 52 19.18 -23.27 29.26
N VAL A 53 18.59 -24.15 30.07
CA VAL A 53 18.82 -25.61 30.01
C VAL A 53 18.31 -26.21 28.69
N ASN A 54 17.21 -25.68 28.15
CA ASN A 54 16.65 -26.15 26.88
C ASN A 54 17.47 -25.62 25.69
N THR A 55 18.14 -26.52 24.97
CA THR A 55 19.00 -26.20 23.82
C THR A 55 18.29 -25.40 22.73
N MET A 56 17.03 -25.71 22.40
CA MET A 56 16.27 -24.99 21.37
C MET A 56 15.97 -23.56 21.79
N LEU A 57 15.53 -23.37 23.05
CA LEU A 57 15.27 -22.02 23.58
C LEU A 57 16.57 -21.22 23.73
N ASN A 58 17.66 -21.87 24.14
CA ASN A 58 18.97 -21.26 24.20
C ASN A 58 19.43 -20.78 22.83
N PHE A 59 19.30 -21.61 21.79
CA PHE A 59 19.65 -21.22 20.41
C PHE A 59 18.80 -20.06 19.90
N LYS A 60 17.48 -20.09 20.13
CA LYS A 60 16.60 -18.96 19.77
C LYS A 60 17.03 -17.67 20.47
N TYR A 61 17.28 -17.75 21.77
CA TYR A 61 17.74 -16.60 22.55
C TYR A 61 19.09 -16.05 22.06
N THR A 62 20.10 -16.90 21.87
CA THR A 62 21.42 -16.47 21.38
C THR A 62 21.34 -15.89 19.96
N SER A 63 20.48 -16.43 19.11
CA SER A 63 20.20 -15.89 17.77
C SER A 63 19.54 -14.51 17.83
N LEU A 64 18.59 -14.29 18.74
CA LEU A 64 17.96 -12.98 18.93
C LEU A 64 18.95 -11.94 19.48
N VAL A 65 19.81 -12.32 20.41
CA VAL A 65 20.85 -11.44 20.97
C VAL A 65 21.86 -11.03 19.90
N SER A 66 22.33 -11.97 19.07
CA SER A 66 23.25 -11.65 17.98
C SER A 66 22.60 -10.76 16.92
N ARG A 67 21.35 -11.06 16.53
CA ARG A 67 20.56 -10.21 15.63
C ARG A 67 20.42 -8.79 16.18
N TYR A 68 20.05 -8.64 17.46
CA TYR A 68 19.96 -7.33 18.10
C TYR A 68 21.28 -6.57 18.09
N ALA A 69 22.41 -7.23 18.37
CA ALA A 69 23.72 -6.60 18.32
C ALA A 69 24.06 -6.05 16.92
N SER A 70 23.76 -6.79 15.85
CA SER A 70 23.96 -6.33 14.47
C SER A 70 23.08 -5.12 14.13
N TYR A 71 21.80 -5.14 14.50
CA TYR A 71 20.91 -3.99 14.27
C TYR A 71 21.33 -2.77 15.07
N ARG A 72 21.79 -2.94 16.32
CA ARG A 72 22.31 -1.84 17.14
C ARG A 72 23.48 -1.15 16.45
N GLN A 73 24.46 -1.91 15.95
CA GLN A 73 25.59 -1.35 15.21
C GLN A 73 25.16 -0.64 13.92
N TYR A 74 24.18 -1.20 13.21
CA TYR A 74 23.59 -0.59 12.03
C TYR A 74 22.94 0.76 12.38
N TRP A 75 22.10 0.81 13.41
CA TRP A 75 21.44 2.04 13.85
C TRP A 75 22.45 3.10 14.29
N ASP A 76 23.46 2.73 15.08
CA ASP A 76 24.50 3.66 15.53
C ASP A 76 25.30 4.23 14.34
N ARG A 77 25.58 3.41 13.30
CA ARG A 77 26.20 3.89 12.05
C ARG A 77 25.31 4.88 11.29
N ILE A 78 24.02 4.58 11.17
CA ILE A 78 23.07 5.46 10.48
C ILE A 78 22.86 6.78 11.23
N LEU A 79 22.83 6.73 12.57
CA LEU A 79 22.76 7.93 13.42
C LEU A 79 23.97 8.84 13.20
N ARG A 80 25.20 8.30 13.13
CA ARG A 80 26.40 9.09 12.81
C ARG A 80 26.33 9.72 11.42
N LEU A 81 25.88 8.97 10.41
CA LEU A 81 25.69 9.52 9.06
C LEU A 81 24.66 10.65 9.01
N MET A 82 23.64 10.59 9.88
CA MET A 82 22.68 11.68 10.06
C MET A 82 23.32 12.91 10.73
N GLU A 83 24.13 12.72 11.77
CA GLU A 83 24.88 13.81 12.42
C GLU A 83 25.87 14.48 11.48
N GLU A 84 26.53 13.71 10.61
CA GLU A 84 27.44 14.20 9.57
C GLU A 84 26.71 14.87 8.38
N GLY A 85 25.37 14.89 8.37
CA GLY A 85 24.56 15.47 7.30
C GLY A 85 24.63 14.72 5.97
N ARG A 86 25.27 13.55 5.93
CA ARG A 86 25.42 12.71 4.72
C ARG A 86 24.25 11.76 4.50
N TYR A 87 23.36 11.63 5.48
CA TYR A 87 22.21 10.76 5.38
C TYR A 87 21.11 11.40 4.52
N SER A 88 21.01 10.93 3.27
CA SER A 88 20.03 11.42 2.30
C SER A 88 18.60 10.96 2.67
N ARG A 89 17.97 11.68 3.60
CA ARG A 89 16.51 11.64 3.87
C ARG A 89 15.67 12.07 2.66
N ASP A 90 16.30 12.69 1.66
CA ASP A 90 15.61 13.34 0.55
C ASP A 90 14.96 12.38 -0.45
N ARG A 91 15.49 11.18 -0.66
CA ARG A 91 14.88 10.24 -1.62
C ARG A 91 13.47 9.81 -1.20
N PHE A 92 13.25 9.69 0.11
CA PHE A 92 11.93 9.33 0.64
C PHE A 92 11.03 10.56 0.79
N ARG A 93 11.57 11.74 1.12
CA ARG A 93 10.80 12.99 1.02
C ARG A 93 10.28 13.21 -0.38
N MET A 94 11.09 12.96 -1.42
CA MET A 94 10.64 13.03 -2.81
C MET A 94 9.61 11.95 -3.14
N ALA A 95 9.78 10.69 -2.71
CA ALA A 95 8.81 9.62 -2.96
C ALA A 95 7.49 9.79 -2.17
N ILE A 96 7.54 10.34 -0.96
CA ILE A 96 6.36 10.72 -0.17
C ILE A 96 5.76 12.02 -0.70
N HIS A 97 6.51 12.99 -1.18
CA HIS A 97 5.95 14.12 -1.93
C HIS A 97 5.39 13.69 -3.28
N GLU A 98 5.88 12.63 -3.93
CA GLU A 98 5.25 12.07 -5.13
C GLU A 98 3.97 11.29 -4.79
N ARG A 99 3.92 10.60 -3.64
CA ARG A 99 2.74 9.85 -3.17
C ARG A 99 1.70 10.70 -2.43
N SER A 100 2.14 11.80 -1.81
CA SER A 100 1.35 12.70 -0.94
C SER A 100 1.30 14.12 -1.47
N ALA A 101 1.97 14.43 -2.58
CA ALA A 101 1.40 15.41 -3.48
C ALA A 101 0.00 14.86 -3.74
N PRO A 102 -1.06 15.58 -3.37
CA PRO A 102 -2.28 15.34 -4.08
C PRO A 102 -1.85 15.49 -5.54
N LYS A 103 -2.03 14.43 -6.34
CA LYS A 103 -2.68 14.70 -7.61
C LYS A 103 -3.90 15.52 -7.22
N ALA A 104 -3.74 16.84 -7.19
CA ALA A 104 -4.71 17.73 -7.75
C ALA A 104 -4.97 17.09 -9.11
N ARG A 105 -5.91 16.13 -9.11
CA ARG A 105 -6.82 15.92 -10.19
C ARG A 105 -7.37 17.32 -10.38
N GLN A 106 -6.65 18.11 -11.18
CA GLN A 106 -7.22 19.12 -12.00
C GLN A 106 -8.36 18.36 -12.68
N HIS A 107 -9.53 18.51 -12.08
CA HIS A 107 -10.79 18.42 -12.77
C HIS A 107 -10.74 19.60 -13.75
N GLU A 108 -9.90 19.48 -14.76
CA GLU A 108 -10.21 20.12 -16.02
C GLU A 108 -11.42 19.33 -16.51
N PRO A 109 -12.59 19.98 -16.68
CA PRO A 109 -13.71 19.30 -17.32
C PRO A 109 -13.20 18.78 -18.66
N PRO A 110 -13.24 17.46 -18.92
CA PRO A 110 -12.76 16.92 -20.17
C PRO A 110 -13.53 17.61 -21.30
N PRO A 111 -12.87 17.98 -22.41
CA PRO A 111 -13.57 18.47 -23.59
C PRO A 111 -14.67 17.47 -23.95
N PRO A 112 -15.85 17.93 -24.41
CA PRO A 112 -17.06 17.11 -24.57
C PRO A 112 -16.99 16.09 -25.73
N GLY A 113 -15.88 15.35 -25.86
CA GLY A 113 -15.60 14.46 -26.99
C GLY A 113 -15.38 12.98 -26.64
N ASN A 114 -14.98 12.61 -25.41
CA ASN A 114 -14.40 11.27 -25.19
C ASN A 114 -15.13 10.36 -24.19
N GLU A 115 -16.39 10.63 -23.84
CA GLU A 115 -17.21 9.68 -23.05
C GLU A 115 -17.23 8.27 -23.68
N ALA A 116 -17.19 8.19 -25.01
CA ALA A 116 -17.16 6.92 -25.73
C ALA A 116 -15.83 6.16 -25.57
N GLU A 117 -14.71 6.87 -25.40
CA GLU A 117 -13.39 6.23 -25.19
C GLU A 117 -13.28 5.69 -23.76
N ASP A 118 -13.72 6.45 -22.76
CA ASP A 118 -13.71 6.02 -21.36
C ASP A 118 -14.58 4.76 -21.16
N LEU A 119 -15.75 4.71 -21.81
CA LEU A 119 -16.64 3.55 -21.77
C LEU A 119 -16.07 2.35 -22.54
N TYR A 120 -15.38 2.58 -23.65
CA TYR A 120 -14.69 1.52 -24.39
C TYR A 120 -13.60 0.87 -23.53
N HIS A 121 -12.75 1.67 -22.88
CA HIS A 121 -11.71 1.17 -21.99
C HIS A 121 -12.30 0.36 -20.83
N GLN A 122 -13.33 0.89 -20.16
CA GLN A 122 -14.00 0.18 -19.06
C GLN A 122 -14.69 -1.11 -19.52
N PHE A 123 -15.22 -1.15 -20.73
CA PHE A 123 -15.85 -2.35 -21.29
C PHE A 123 -14.83 -3.44 -21.65
N VAL A 124 -13.69 -3.07 -22.22
CA VAL A 124 -12.60 -4.01 -22.54
C VAL A 124 -12.00 -4.61 -21.27
N GLU A 125 -11.78 -3.80 -20.23
CA GLU A 125 -11.32 -4.28 -18.92
C GLU A 125 -12.32 -5.24 -18.28
N ALA A 126 -13.62 -4.90 -18.28
CA ALA A 126 -14.66 -5.77 -17.77
C ALA A 126 -14.72 -7.11 -18.53
N ARG A 127 -14.59 -7.10 -19.87
CA ARG A 127 -14.56 -8.32 -20.69
C ARG A 127 -13.34 -9.19 -20.40
N ARG A 128 -12.16 -8.58 -20.25
CA ARG A 128 -10.93 -9.27 -19.84
C ARG A 128 -11.10 -9.94 -18.47
N SER A 129 -11.73 -9.24 -17.52
CA SER A 129 -11.99 -9.79 -16.18
C SER A 129 -12.95 -10.99 -16.18
N CYS A 130 -13.82 -11.10 -17.20
CA CYS A 130 -14.74 -12.21 -17.38
C CYS A 130 -14.18 -13.33 -18.29
N ASN A 131 -12.90 -13.26 -18.68
CA ASN A 131 -12.22 -14.26 -19.52
C ASN A 131 -12.94 -14.51 -20.88
N LEU A 132 -13.60 -13.48 -21.42
CA LEU A 132 -14.29 -13.52 -22.71
C LEU A 132 -13.37 -12.95 -23.81
N PRO A 133 -13.42 -13.49 -25.04
CA PRO A 133 -12.59 -12.99 -26.14
C PRO A 133 -12.96 -11.54 -26.46
N ALA A 134 -12.01 -10.62 -26.24
CA ALA A 134 -12.18 -9.18 -26.43
C ALA A 134 -11.80 -8.71 -27.85
N GLU A 135 -11.32 -9.60 -28.72
CA GLU A 135 -10.61 -9.25 -29.95
C GLU A 135 -11.50 -8.78 -31.11
N THR A 136 -12.84 -8.92 -31.03
CA THR A 136 -13.73 -8.59 -32.17
C THR A 136 -14.48 -7.25 -32.02
N ILE A 137 -14.27 -6.49 -30.94
CA ILE A 137 -15.03 -5.25 -30.70
C ILE A 137 -14.18 -4.02 -31.02
N SER A 138 -14.44 -3.44 -32.18
CA SER A 138 -13.85 -2.18 -32.62
C SER A 138 -14.54 -0.98 -31.94
N ARG A 139 -13.77 0.09 -31.71
CA ARG A 139 -14.22 1.38 -31.17
C ARG A 139 -15.53 1.86 -31.80
N ASP A 140 -15.65 1.74 -33.12
CA ASP A 140 -16.82 2.20 -33.88
C ASP A 140 -18.10 1.45 -33.53
N GLN A 141 -17.99 0.15 -33.19
CA GLN A 141 -19.14 -0.65 -32.81
C GLN A 141 -19.68 -0.26 -31.44
N VAL A 142 -18.80 0.12 -30.51
CA VAL A 142 -19.19 0.59 -29.17
C VAL A 142 -19.79 1.99 -29.25
N ALA A 143 -19.20 2.89 -30.04
CA ALA A 143 -19.75 4.22 -30.29
C ALA A 143 -21.15 4.14 -30.92
N ALA A 144 -21.34 3.32 -31.96
CA ALA A 144 -22.64 3.14 -32.60
C ALA A 144 -23.69 2.51 -31.67
N ALA A 145 -23.29 1.60 -30.78
CA ALA A 145 -24.19 1.01 -29.79
C ALA A 145 -24.65 2.04 -28.75
N ILE A 146 -23.74 2.90 -28.29
CA ILE A 146 -24.06 4.00 -27.36
C ILE A 146 -24.98 5.02 -28.03
N GLU A 147 -24.72 5.43 -29.27
CA GLU A 147 -25.58 6.36 -30.01
C GLU A 147 -27.00 5.82 -30.22
N ARG A 148 -27.15 4.53 -30.53
CA ARG A 148 -28.47 3.89 -30.65
C ARG A 148 -29.22 3.82 -29.32
N GLN A 149 -28.51 3.70 -28.20
CA GLN A 149 -29.11 3.58 -26.87
C GLN A 149 -29.39 4.94 -26.21
N LYS A 150 -28.66 6.00 -26.58
CA LYS A 150 -28.86 7.38 -26.09
C LYS A 150 -30.32 7.87 -26.17
N PRO A 151 -31.05 7.78 -27.31
CA PRO A 151 -32.43 8.26 -27.38
C PRO A 151 -33.40 7.42 -26.53
N VAL A 152 -33.17 6.11 -26.42
CA VAL A 152 -33.99 5.20 -25.59
C VAL A 152 -33.83 5.52 -24.10
N ILE A 153 -32.61 5.82 -23.68
CA ILE A 153 -32.28 6.15 -22.29
C ILE A 153 -32.77 7.57 -21.94
N LYS A 154 -32.66 8.53 -22.86
CA LYS A 154 -33.26 9.87 -22.75
C LYS A 154 -34.78 9.78 -22.58
N ALA A 155 -35.46 8.95 -23.40
CA ALA A 155 -36.90 8.73 -23.27
C ALA A 155 -37.29 8.03 -21.96
N LYS A 156 -36.46 7.10 -21.47
CA LYS A 156 -36.73 6.32 -20.26
C LYS A 156 -36.46 7.07 -18.95
N TYR A 157 -35.46 7.95 -18.93
CA TYR A 157 -35.02 8.67 -17.72
C TYR A 157 -35.25 10.19 -17.78
N GLY A 158 -35.76 10.72 -18.90
CA GLY A 158 -36.15 12.13 -19.06
C GLY A 158 -35.01 13.14 -18.89
N THR A 159 -33.75 12.69 -18.93
CA THR A 159 -32.57 13.49 -18.56
C THR A 159 -31.48 13.31 -19.61
N ASP A 160 -30.86 14.40 -20.03
CA ASP A 160 -29.75 14.42 -20.99
C ASP A 160 -28.38 14.11 -20.36
N GLN A 161 -28.27 14.29 -19.05
CA GLN A 161 -27.07 13.96 -18.27
C GLN A 161 -27.19 12.56 -17.67
N VAL A 162 -26.62 11.58 -18.36
CA VAL A 162 -26.65 10.18 -17.91
C VAL A 162 -25.22 9.65 -17.83
N GLU A 163 -24.85 9.15 -16.66
CA GLU A 163 -23.59 8.48 -16.43
C GLU A 163 -23.73 7.00 -16.83
N PHE A 164 -22.91 6.55 -17.77
CA PHE A 164 -22.89 5.16 -18.21
C PHE A 164 -21.84 4.40 -17.40
N ARG A 165 -22.19 3.23 -16.88
CA ARG A 165 -21.27 2.37 -16.16
C ARG A 165 -21.42 0.94 -16.61
N VAL A 166 -20.29 0.29 -16.86
CA VAL A 166 -20.26 -1.15 -17.16
C VAL A 166 -20.41 -1.92 -15.85
N VAL A 167 -21.46 -2.73 -15.74
CA VAL A 167 -21.71 -3.63 -14.60
C VAL A 167 -21.68 -5.06 -15.13
N VAL A 168 -20.87 -5.90 -14.49
CA VAL A 168 -20.81 -7.33 -14.81
C VAL A 168 -21.92 -8.03 -14.02
N GLU A 169 -22.92 -8.55 -14.71
CA GLU A 169 -24.00 -9.36 -14.13
C GLU A 169 -23.96 -10.76 -14.75
N ASN A 170 -23.86 -11.80 -13.91
CA ASN A 170 -23.80 -13.21 -14.32
C ASN A 170 -22.68 -13.53 -15.32
N GLY A 171 -21.51 -12.91 -15.16
CA GLY A 171 -20.34 -13.13 -16.04
C GLY A 171 -20.45 -12.45 -17.42
N VAL A 172 -21.51 -11.67 -17.67
CA VAL A 172 -21.69 -10.91 -18.91
C VAL A 172 -21.62 -9.41 -18.60
N PRO A 173 -20.71 -8.64 -19.24
CA PRO A 173 -20.66 -7.20 -19.07
C PRO A 173 -21.90 -6.54 -19.71
N LYS A 174 -22.66 -5.79 -18.91
CA LYS A 174 -23.82 -4.99 -19.35
C LYS A 174 -23.57 -3.52 -19.07
N ILE A 175 -23.88 -2.65 -20.03
CA ILE A 175 -23.81 -1.20 -19.86
C ILE A 175 -25.11 -0.75 -19.21
N LYS A 176 -25.02 -0.20 -17.99
CA LYS A 176 -26.17 0.40 -17.29
C LYS A 176 -25.98 1.91 -17.22
N ALA A 177 -27.03 2.65 -17.54
CA ALA A 177 -27.02 4.11 -17.51
C ALA A 177 -27.75 4.60 -16.25
N ARG A 178 -27.17 5.56 -15.53
CA ARG A 178 -27.74 6.18 -14.33
C ARG A 178 -27.86 7.69 -14.54
N PRO A 179 -29.03 8.31 -14.28
CA PRO A 179 -29.17 9.75 -14.42
C PRO A 179 -28.31 10.46 -13.38
N ARG A 180 -27.54 11.46 -13.82
CA ARG A 180 -26.77 12.35 -12.94
C ARG A 180 -27.73 13.42 -12.43
N ARG A 181 -27.99 13.45 -11.12
CA ARG A 181 -28.83 14.47 -10.46
C ARG A 181 -28.01 15.69 -10.08
#